data_AF-A0AAV4QGT0-F1
#
_entry.id   AF-A0AAV4QGT0-F1
#
_cell.length_a   1.000
_cell.length_b   1.000
_cell.length_c   1.000
_cell.angle_alpha   90.00
_cell.angle_beta   90.00
_cell.angle_gamma   90.00
#
_symmetry.space_group_name_H-M   'P 1'
#
loop_
_entity.id
_entity.type
_entity.pdbx_description
1 polymer ?
#
loop_
_entity_poly.entity_id
_entity_poly.type
_entity_poly.pdbx_seq_one_letter_code
_entity_poly.pdbx_strand_id
1 'polypeptide(L)'
;MASEKNLKDAFQLLASTSGGEDGNLSGNVIKKWFKQSGIIGKEITDHDLQDVLEKTVPDMNAVDFADLKQCLANLALEKKVDPKEMMDKLANIVSPKRGIESESDDTNLVTT
;
A
#
# COMPACT_ATOMS: atom_id res chain seq x y z
N MET A 1 -12.48 7.50 -4.14
CA MET A 1 -11.40 8.47 -4.43
C MET A 1 -10.51 8.77 -3.22
N ALA A 2 -10.92 8.51 -1.97
CA ALA A 2 -10.07 8.73 -0.79
C ALA A 2 -8.84 7.80 -0.73
N SER A 3 -9.02 6.50 -1.02
CA SER A 3 -7.96 5.49 -0.85
C SER A 3 -6.75 5.68 -1.77
N GLU A 4 -6.93 6.16 -3.01
CA GLU A 4 -5.81 6.43 -3.92
C GLU A 4 -5.00 7.65 -3.47
N LYS A 5 -5.68 8.72 -3.07
CA LYS A 5 -5.02 9.92 -2.54
C LYS A 5 -4.25 9.58 -1.26
N ASN A 6 -4.88 8.87 -0.33
CA ASN A 6 -4.24 8.43 0.92
C ASN A 6 -3.02 7.54 0.66
N LEU A 7 -3.08 6.63 -0.32
CA LEU A 7 -1.94 5.82 -0.72
C LEU A 7 -0.80 6.66 -1.29
N LYS A 8 -1.12 7.68 -2.11
CA LYS A 8 -0.12 8.60 -2.66
C LYS A 8 0.57 9.42 -1.56
N ASP A 9 -0.21 9.97 -0.64
CA ASP A 9 0.32 10.68 0.53
C ASP A 9 1.22 9.77 1.39
N ALA A 10 0.78 8.52 1.63
CA ALA A 10 1.57 7.50 2.34
C ALA A 10 2.88 7.16 1.61
N PHE A 11 2.83 7.01 0.29
CA PHE A 11 4.01 6.77 -0.55
C PHE A 11 5.02 7.93 -0.44
N GLN A 12 4.56 9.17 -0.60
CA GLN A 12 5.42 10.35 -0.52
C GLN A 12 6.05 10.53 0.87
N LEU A 13 5.27 10.29 1.92
CA LEU A 13 5.76 10.33 3.29
C LEU A 13 6.81 9.25 3.54
N LEU A 14 6.58 8.04 3.02
CA LEU A 14 7.54 6.95 3.12
C LEU A 14 8.83 7.26 2.34
N ALA A 15 8.72 7.84 1.14
CA ALA A 15 9.88 8.25 0.35
C ALA A 15 10.70 9.32 1.08
N SER A 16 10.02 10.33 1.63
CA SER A 16 10.64 11.38 2.44
C SER A 16 11.31 10.84 3.71
N THR A 17 10.73 9.80 4.33
CA THR A 17 11.24 9.22 5.59
C THR A 17 12.36 8.21 5.36
N SER A 18 12.28 7.42 4.29
CA SER A 18 13.26 6.39 3.96
C SER A 18 14.53 6.93 3.29
N GLY A 19 14.58 8.25 3.03
CA GLY A 19 15.70 8.89 2.36
C GLY A 19 15.71 8.63 0.85
N GLY A 20 14.55 8.39 0.25
CA GLY A 20 14.43 8.29 -1.20
C GLY A 20 14.78 9.62 -1.85
N GLU A 21 15.75 9.61 -2.75
CA GLU A 21 16.01 10.73 -3.67
C GLU A 21 14.80 10.88 -4.61
N ASP A 22 14.44 12.13 -4.91
CA ASP A 22 13.36 12.49 -5.85
C ASP A 22 11.94 12.01 -5.51
N GLY A 23 11.72 11.47 -4.31
CA GLY A 23 10.42 10.94 -3.90
C GLY A 23 10.15 9.52 -4.42
N ASN A 24 11.18 8.81 -4.87
CA ASN A 24 11.11 7.40 -5.25
C ASN A 24 11.38 6.49 -4.03
N LEU A 25 10.92 5.25 -4.13
CA LEU A 25 11.19 4.22 -3.12
C LEU A 25 12.02 3.10 -3.72
N SER A 26 12.98 2.57 -2.98
CA SER A 26 13.59 1.31 -3.39
C SER A 26 12.62 0.15 -3.16
N GLY A 27 12.67 -0.87 -4.02
CA GLY A 27 11.87 -2.08 -3.96
C GLY A 27 12.00 -2.80 -2.62
N ASN A 28 13.15 -2.69 -1.95
CA ASN A 28 13.32 -3.20 -0.58
C ASN A 28 12.44 -2.46 0.45
N VAL A 29 12.29 -1.13 0.31
CA VAL A 29 11.39 -0.33 1.14
C VAL A 29 9.94 -0.70 0.85
N ILE A 30 9.57 -0.88 -0.42
CA ILE A 30 8.23 -1.33 -0.81
C ILE A 30 7.94 -2.70 -0.21
N LYS A 31 8.84 -3.68 -0.33
CA LYS A 31 8.68 -5.01 0.31
C LYS A 31 8.44 -4.91 1.81
N LYS A 32 9.21 -4.07 2.51
CA LYS A 32 9.00 -3.82 3.95
C LYS A 32 7.63 -3.20 4.22
N TRP A 33 7.19 -2.25 3.40
CA TRP A 33 5.89 -1.60 3.54
C TRP A 33 4.73 -2.61 3.39
N PHE A 34 4.79 -3.50 2.40
CA PHE A 34 3.81 -4.58 2.21
C PHE A 34 3.83 -5.63 3.33
N LYS A 35 4.99 -5.89 3.95
CA LYS A 35 5.07 -6.73 5.16
C LYS A 35 4.38 -6.05 6.34
N GLN A 36 4.62 -4.75 6.52
CA GLN A 36 4.02 -4.00 7.62
C GLN A 36 2.50 -3.83 7.49
N SER A 37 1.97 -3.76 6.26
CA SER A 37 0.53 -3.70 6.02
C SER A 37 -0.22 -4.99 6.31
N GLY A 38 0.49 -6.09 6.58
CA GLY A 38 -0.12 -7.41 6.78
C GLY A 38 -0.75 -7.98 5.52
N ILE A 39 -0.48 -7.40 4.35
CA ILE A 39 -0.88 -7.95 3.04
C ILE A 39 -0.07 -9.21 2.76
N ILE A 40 1.24 -9.17 3.06
CA ILE A 40 2.07 -10.37 2.99
C ILE A 40 1.73 -11.27 4.18
N GLY A 41 1.18 -12.44 3.87
CA GLY A 41 0.62 -13.36 4.84
C GLY A 41 0.22 -14.68 4.19
N LYS A 42 -1.05 -15.09 4.36
CA LYS A 42 -1.53 -16.41 3.95
C LYS A 42 -1.79 -16.52 2.44
N GLU A 43 -2.23 -15.43 1.80
CA GLU A 43 -2.63 -15.42 0.38
C GLU A 43 -1.52 -14.85 -0.52
N ILE A 44 -0.76 -13.88 -0.02
CA ILE A 44 0.34 -13.24 -0.74
C ILE A 44 1.63 -13.55 0.00
N THR A 45 2.55 -14.22 -0.67
CA THR A 45 3.87 -14.50 -0.08
C THR A 45 4.88 -13.43 -0.48
N ASP A 46 6.01 -13.39 0.24
CA ASP A 46 7.14 -12.51 -0.11
C ASP A 46 7.64 -12.78 -1.54
N HIS A 47 7.63 -14.06 -1.96
CA HIS A 47 8.01 -14.48 -3.30
C HIS A 47 7.04 -13.95 -4.35
N ASP A 48 5.73 -14.00 -4.11
CA ASP A 48 4.73 -13.46 -5.03
C ASP A 48 4.90 -11.95 -5.21
N LEU A 49 5.04 -11.21 -4.10
CA LEU A 49 5.29 -9.78 -4.19
C LEU A 49 6.58 -9.48 -4.96
N GLN A 50 7.64 -10.22 -4.67
CA GLN A 50 8.90 -10.08 -5.37
C GLN A 50 8.73 -10.29 -6.87
N ASP A 51 8.14 -11.42 -7.28
CA ASP A 51 7.96 -11.79 -8.68
C ASP A 51 7.15 -10.74 -9.46
N VAL A 52 6.06 -10.22 -8.86
CA VAL A 52 5.28 -9.12 -9.45
C VAL A 52 6.07 -7.83 -9.53
N LEU A 53 6.85 -7.51 -8.49
CA LEU A 53 7.67 -6.31 -8.47
C LEU A 53 8.73 -6.35 -9.59
N GLU A 54 9.40 -7.50 -9.80
CA GLU A 54 10.43 -7.62 -10.87
C GLU A 54 9.82 -7.58 -12.27
N LYS A 55 8.60 -8.07 -12.43
CA LYS A 55 7.87 -8.00 -13.71
C LYS A 55 7.35 -6.60 -14.02
N THR A 56 6.97 -5.86 -12.98
CA THR A 56 6.26 -4.59 -13.13
C THR A 56 7.21 -3.40 -13.14
N VAL A 57 8.23 -3.44 -12.28
CA VAL A 57 9.10 -2.31 -12.00
C VAL A 57 10.44 -2.52 -12.72
N PRO A 58 10.78 -1.68 -13.71
CA PRO A 58 12.02 -1.82 -14.45
C PRO A 58 13.25 -1.48 -13.59
N ASP A 59 13.13 -0.52 -12.67
CA ASP A 59 14.20 -0.12 -11.75
C ASP A 59 13.77 -0.28 -10.29
N MET A 60 14.28 -1.33 -9.64
CA MET A 60 13.97 -1.60 -8.23
C MET A 60 14.66 -0.65 -7.24
N ASN A 61 15.53 0.26 -7.67
CA ASN A 61 16.13 1.23 -6.75
C ASN A 61 15.31 2.51 -6.68
N ALA A 62 14.58 2.84 -7.75
CA ALA A 62 13.79 4.05 -7.90
C ALA A 62 12.35 3.76 -8.34
N VAL A 63 11.59 2.99 -7.54
CA VAL A 63 10.19 2.70 -7.82
C VAL A 63 9.34 3.95 -7.62
N ASP A 64 8.55 4.32 -8.63
CA ASP A 64 7.62 5.45 -8.55
C ASP A 64 6.18 5.03 -8.18
N PHE A 65 5.30 6.01 -8.04
CA PHE A 65 3.92 5.76 -7.64
C PHE A 65 3.09 5.03 -8.71
N ALA A 66 3.38 5.24 -10.00
CA ALA A 66 2.70 4.54 -11.09
C ALA A 66 3.11 3.07 -11.12
N ASP A 67 4.41 2.80 -10.95
CA ASP A 67 4.94 1.44 -10.79
C ASP A 67 4.28 0.70 -9.62
N LEU A 68 4.17 1.35 -8.46
CA LEU A 68 3.47 0.79 -7.30
C LEU A 68 2.01 0.46 -7.61
N LYS A 69 1.28 1.38 -8.27
CA LYS A 69 -0.12 1.14 -8.64
C LYS A 69 -0.27 -0.05 -9.57
N GLN A 70 0.62 -0.17 -10.56
CA GLN A 70 0.63 -1.29 -11.48
C GLN A 70 0.96 -2.59 -10.74
N CYS A 71 1.89 -2.56 -9.79
CA CYS A 71 2.25 -3.71 -8.97
C CYS A 71 1.04 -4.17 -8.14
N LEU A 72 0.30 -3.24 -7.54
CA LEU A 72 -0.92 -3.55 -6.77
C LEU A 72 -2.01 -4.14 -7.65
N ALA A 73 -2.21 -3.61 -8.85
CA ALA A 73 -3.19 -4.14 -9.80
C ALA A 73 -2.85 -5.57 -10.24
N ASN A 74 -1.58 -5.83 -10.56
CA ASN A 74 -1.10 -7.16 -10.95
C ASN A 74 -1.22 -8.15 -9.80
N LEU A 75 -0.77 -7.77 -8.59
CA LEU A 75 -0.82 -8.62 -7.40
C LEU A 75 -2.26 -8.97 -7.02
N ALA A 76 -3.17 -7.98 -7.05
CA ALA A 76 -4.60 -8.18 -6.80
C ALA A 76 -5.22 -9.14 -7.83
N LEU A 77 -4.83 -9.04 -9.11
CA LEU A 77 -5.32 -9.92 -10.16
C LEU A 77 -4.79 -11.35 -10.02
N GLU A 78 -3.49 -11.53 -9.76
CA GLU A 78 -2.87 -12.86 -9.59
C GLU A 78 -3.38 -13.58 -8.33
N LYS A 79 -3.60 -12.83 -7.25
CA LYS A 79 -4.04 -13.38 -5.96
C LYS A 79 -5.54 -13.33 -5.74
N LYS A 80 -6.31 -12.79 -6.70
CA LYS A 80 -7.76 -12.58 -6.60
C LYS A 80 -8.16 -11.83 -5.32
N VAL A 81 -7.32 -10.89 -4.91
CA VAL A 81 -7.55 -10.02 -3.75
C VAL A 81 -8.15 -8.71 -4.24
N ASP A 82 -8.97 -8.07 -3.42
CA ASP A 82 -9.55 -6.79 -3.78
C ASP A 82 -8.45 -5.69 -3.81
N PRO A 83 -8.22 -5.03 -4.96
CA PRO A 83 -7.17 -4.03 -5.08
C PRO A 83 -7.43 -2.80 -4.19
N LYS A 84 -8.70 -2.47 -3.92
CA LYS A 84 -9.05 -1.32 -3.08
C LYS A 84 -8.76 -1.61 -1.61
N GLU A 85 -9.07 -2.82 -1.12
CA GLU A 85 -8.69 -3.26 0.23
C GLU A 85 -7.17 -3.23 0.42
N MET A 86 -6.43 -3.68 -0.60
CA MET A 86 -4.96 -3.69 -0.59
C MET A 86 -4.37 -2.28 -0.50
N MET A 87 -4.89 -1.34 -1.31
CA MET A 87 -4.51 0.08 -1.26
C MET A 87 -4.81 0.70 0.10
N ASP A 88 -5.97 0.38 0.68
CA ASP A 88 -6.39 0.92 1.98
C ASP A 88 -5.48 0.46 3.12
N LYS A 89 -5.15 -0.85 3.16
CA LYS A 89 -4.21 -1.43 4.12
C LYS A 89 -2.83 -0.77 4.03
N LEU A 90 -2.31 -0.51 2.83
CA LEU A 90 -1.02 0.16 2.64
C LEU A 90 -1.05 1.62 3.07
N ALA A 91 -2.10 2.35 2.68
CA ALA A 91 -2.28 3.75 3.05
C ALA A 91 -2.35 3.94 4.58
N ASN A 92 -2.93 2.98 5.29
CA ASN A 92 -3.07 3.03 6.75
C ASN A 92 -1.73 2.89 7.51
N ILE A 93 -0.70 2.29 6.91
CA ILE A 93 0.59 2.05 7.61
C ILE A 93 1.43 3.31 7.80
N VAL A 94 1.48 4.18 6.79
CA VAL A 94 2.36 5.36 6.82
C VAL A 94 1.63 6.60 7.32
N SER A 95 0.31 6.53 7.47
CA SER A 95 -0.48 7.64 7.99
C SER A 95 0.03 8.06 9.38
N PRO A 96 0.40 9.34 9.61
CA PRO A 96 0.85 9.81 10.92
C PRO A 96 -0.25 9.77 12.00
N LYS A 97 -1.44 9.24 11.70
CA LYS A 97 -2.51 9.03 12.68
C LYS A 97 -2.29 7.73 13.43
N ARG A 98 -1.49 7.87 14.48
CA ARG A 98 -1.61 7.09 15.70
C ARG A 98 -3.09 7.14 16.18
N GLY A 99 -3.79 6.02 16.08
CA GLY A 99 -5.00 5.69 16.86
C GLY A 99 -6.36 6.11 16.27
N ILE A 100 -7.32 5.21 16.50
CA ILE A 100 -8.79 5.36 16.45
C ILE A 100 -9.47 4.91 15.15
N GLU A 101 -9.92 3.66 15.25
CA GLU A 101 -11.25 3.13 14.92
C GLU A 101 -11.76 3.22 13.46
N SER A 102 -11.96 2.02 12.91
CA SER A 102 -13.15 1.71 12.15
C SER A 102 -14.38 2.33 12.84
N GLU A 103 -14.90 3.43 12.31
CA GLU A 103 -16.31 3.76 12.47
C GLU A 103 -16.94 3.69 11.09
N SER A 104 -17.36 2.48 10.75
CA SER A 104 -18.59 2.35 9.97
C SER A 104 -19.71 2.57 10.97
N ASP A 105 -20.41 3.70 10.91
CA ASP A 105 -21.83 3.72 11.29
C ASP A 105 -22.48 4.98 10.71
N ASP A 106 -22.87 4.85 9.44
CA ASP A 106 -24.07 5.53 8.95
C ASP A 106 -25.25 4.87 9.68
N THR A 107 -25.61 5.37 10.87
CA THR A 107 -27.00 5.69 11.23
C THR A 107 -27.11 6.22 12.66
N ASN A 108 -27.76 7.37 12.72
CA ASN A 108 -28.17 8.12 13.89
C ASN A 108 -28.78 7.25 15.02
N LEU A 109 -28.27 7.47 16.23
CA LEU A 109 -28.68 6.92 17.51
C LEU A 109 -30.15 7.23 17.85
N VAL A 110 -30.84 6.21 18.35
CA VAL A 110 -32.20 6.20 18.92
C VAL A 110 -32.37 7.08 20.18
N THR A 111 -33.59 7.60 20.43
CA THR A 111 -34.37 7.51 21.71
C THR A 111 -35.18 8.78 22.03
N THR A 112 -36.52 8.70 21.97
CA THR A 112 -37.49 8.80 23.11
C THR A 112 -38.91 8.94 22.55
#